data_AF-A0A143DGR5-F1
#
_entry.id   AF-A0A143DGR5-F1
#
_cell.length_a   1.000
_cell.length_b   1.000
_cell.length_c   1.000
_cell.angle_alpha   90.00
_cell.angle_beta   90.00
_cell.angle_gamma   90.00
#
_symmetry.space_group_name_H-M   'P 1'
#
loop_
_entity.id
_entity.type
_entity.pdbx_description
1 polymer ?
#
loop_
_entity_poly.entity_id
_entity_poly.type
_entity_poly.pdbx_seq_one_letter_code
_entity_poly.pdbx_strand_id
1 'polypeptide(L)'
;MPLWLPPSSFDAMAEALMTYQEVTITDAGRRSIINATGTNPVKITRAALGSEQYTPDPSQTRLRSVAPKYLSSLSGEVVNGDTIHLTITDASDDAYRVAELGLFTEDNILLAVYSQPDGAFMEKAAGSTLLLSVDIALHSLSTTSISFGDTRFSNPPASETVKGVVLLASPEDVESGTDTTKAVTPSGLKKALDAKAFALANALKPADILDASEEHKGLVELATTAEAMAGTDATRAVTPAGLRRTVDDKAATVKADLEQAFAAADATLKAQIENTITQTAKNIKEEVGAATENTLGIVRLATADEIKAGTNTEKAVTPAALAQAFPAPVGSVIMHAGRTPPPSYLVCDGQTLSRTDYAQLFAVIGTTFGSGNGRTTFSLPDLRGEFLRGWDGGRGADPGRTFGSWQKGSLIAGNENTDVQVHAFEAVSRSRDGLGWDRPSISHYSGRSTYAHTNIVQAGGLYTEDHYGVTRPRNVALLPCIRYQ
;
A
#
# COMPACT_ATOMS: atom_id res chain seq x y z
N MET A 1 0.77 -101.59 -36.57
CA MET A 1 1.43 -101.76 -37.89
C MET A 1 0.73 -102.87 -38.62
N PRO A 2 0.59 -102.82 -39.95
CA PRO A 2 0.52 -101.68 -40.86
C PRO A 2 -0.85 -101.81 -41.61
N LEU A 3 -1.21 -101.23 -42.76
CA LEU A 3 -0.46 -100.80 -43.92
C LEU A 3 -1.43 -99.97 -44.78
N TRP A 4 -0.89 -98.89 -45.33
CA TRP A 4 -1.51 -97.97 -46.27
C TRP A 4 -1.19 -98.42 -47.71
N LEU A 5 -2.08 -98.06 -48.67
CA LEU A 5 -2.01 -98.04 -50.16
C LEU A 5 -2.58 -99.25 -50.95
N PRO A 6 -3.04 -99.07 -52.23
CA PRO A 6 -3.73 -97.94 -52.91
C PRO A 6 -4.87 -98.39 -53.89
N PRO A 7 -5.54 -97.48 -54.65
CA PRO A 7 -6.82 -97.71 -55.33
C PRO A 7 -6.74 -97.92 -56.86
N SER A 8 -7.64 -98.74 -57.40
CA SER A 8 -8.23 -98.71 -58.76
C SER A 8 -8.97 -100.05 -58.92
N SER A 9 -10.24 -100.17 -59.28
CA SER A 9 -11.06 -99.39 -60.21
C SER A 9 -12.51 -99.89 -60.09
N PHE A 10 -13.46 -98.97 -60.20
CA PHE A 10 -14.74 -99.06 -60.92
C PHE A 10 -15.38 -100.44 -61.18
N ASP A 11 -16.69 -100.49 -60.94
CA ASP A 11 -17.68 -101.49 -61.34
C ASP A 11 -17.68 -102.84 -60.61
N ALA A 12 -18.55 -102.91 -59.59
CA ALA A 12 -19.60 -103.94 -59.45
C ALA A 12 -19.94 -104.16 -57.96
N MET A 13 -20.80 -103.31 -57.39
CA MET A 13 -21.90 -103.70 -56.50
C MET A 13 -22.96 -102.59 -56.52
N ALA A 14 -23.29 -102.13 -57.73
CA ALA A 14 -24.55 -101.47 -58.03
C ALA A 14 -25.69 -102.52 -57.99
N GLU A 15 -26.92 -102.05 -57.75
CA GLU A 15 -28.17 -102.82 -57.77
C GLU A 15 -28.54 -103.62 -56.50
N ALA A 16 -28.71 -102.91 -55.38
CA ALA A 16 -29.93 -103.11 -54.61
C ALA A 16 -30.99 -102.18 -55.24
N LEU A 17 -31.86 -102.74 -56.08
CA LEU A 17 -32.99 -102.05 -56.67
C LEU A 17 -33.76 -101.28 -55.58
N MET A 18 -33.74 -99.95 -55.62
CA MET A 18 -34.92 -99.18 -55.27
C MET A 18 -35.98 -99.55 -56.30
N THR A 19 -36.81 -100.53 -55.98
CA THR A 19 -37.98 -100.86 -56.79
C THR A 19 -38.91 -99.64 -56.74
N TYR A 20 -38.78 -98.73 -57.71
CA TYR A 20 -39.73 -97.65 -57.88
C TYR A 20 -41.10 -98.30 -58.10
N GLN A 21 -42.05 -98.00 -57.23
CA GLN A 21 -43.40 -98.54 -57.35
C GLN A 21 -44.12 -97.78 -58.47
N GLU A 22 -44.33 -98.47 -59.60
CA GLU A 22 -44.92 -97.87 -60.80
C GLU A 22 -46.39 -97.52 -60.57
N VAL A 23 -46.75 -96.28 -60.92
CA VAL A 23 -48.15 -95.83 -60.96
C VAL A 23 -48.71 -96.16 -62.35
N THR A 24 -49.90 -96.74 -62.40
CA THR A 24 -50.59 -97.03 -63.67
C THR A 24 -51.30 -95.78 -64.17
N ILE A 25 -50.88 -95.31 -65.34
CA ILE A 25 -51.59 -94.25 -66.08
C ILE A 25 -52.83 -94.85 -66.74
N THR A 26 -53.99 -94.21 -66.56
CA THR A 26 -55.23 -94.69 -67.18
C THR A 26 -55.33 -94.25 -68.64
N ASP A 27 -56.05 -95.01 -69.47
CA ASP A 27 -56.33 -94.64 -70.87
C ASP A 27 -57.10 -93.31 -70.96
N ALA A 28 -57.96 -93.03 -69.99
CA ALA A 28 -58.71 -91.79 -69.88
C ALA A 28 -57.80 -90.59 -69.53
N GLY A 29 -56.88 -90.76 -68.59
CA GLY A 29 -55.88 -89.76 -68.21
C GLY A 29 -54.86 -89.51 -69.31
N ARG A 30 -54.42 -90.56 -70.00
CA ARG A 30 -53.54 -90.43 -71.17
C ARG A 30 -54.20 -89.62 -72.29
N ARG A 31 -55.49 -89.85 -72.53
CA ARG A 31 -56.26 -89.11 -73.56
C ARG A 31 -56.63 -87.69 -73.15
N SER A 32 -56.69 -87.36 -71.84
CA SER A 32 -56.86 -85.96 -71.41
C SER A 32 -55.62 -85.12 -71.67
N ILE A 33 -54.44 -85.75 -71.70
CA ILE A 33 -53.16 -85.09 -72.01
C ILE A 33 -52.91 -85.07 -73.54
N ILE A 34 -53.23 -86.13 -74.28
CA ILE A 34 -52.89 -86.26 -75.72
C ILE A 34 -54.12 -86.03 -76.61
N ASN A 35 -54.12 -84.97 -77.43
CA ASN A 35 -55.13 -84.72 -78.46
C ASN A 35 -54.55 -84.89 -79.88
N ALA A 36 -55.40 -84.89 -80.92
CA ALA A 36 -54.99 -85.12 -82.32
C ALA A 36 -53.99 -84.09 -82.90
N THR A 37 -53.69 -83.02 -82.17
CA THR A 37 -52.83 -81.89 -82.58
C THR A 37 -51.69 -81.58 -81.61
N GLY A 38 -51.55 -82.28 -80.47
CA GLY A 38 -50.48 -82.05 -79.48
C GLY A 38 -50.84 -82.42 -78.03
N THR A 39 -50.02 -82.00 -77.07
CA THR A 39 -50.22 -82.19 -75.62
C THR A 39 -50.96 -81.01 -74.98
N ASN A 40 -52.03 -81.26 -74.22
CA ASN A 40 -52.74 -80.25 -73.43
C ASN A 40 -52.22 -80.22 -71.99
N PRO A 41 -51.97 -79.04 -71.40
CA PRO A 41 -51.63 -78.92 -69.99
C PRO A 41 -52.82 -79.33 -69.12
N VAL A 42 -52.61 -80.29 -68.25
CA VAL A 42 -53.58 -80.85 -67.31
C VAL A 42 -53.20 -80.42 -65.90
N LYS A 43 -54.17 -79.86 -65.17
CA LYS A 43 -53.97 -79.44 -63.79
C LYS A 43 -54.41 -80.55 -62.83
N ILE A 44 -53.52 -80.97 -61.95
CA ILE A 44 -53.86 -81.90 -60.86
C ILE A 44 -54.36 -81.05 -59.70
N THR A 45 -55.63 -81.21 -59.35
CA THR A 45 -56.30 -80.40 -58.31
C THR A 45 -56.79 -81.24 -57.15
N ARG A 46 -56.83 -82.57 -57.31
CA ARG A 46 -57.34 -83.46 -56.28
C ARG A 46 -56.60 -84.80 -56.25
N ALA A 47 -56.32 -85.29 -55.06
CA ALA A 47 -55.88 -86.65 -54.81
C ALA A 47 -57.01 -87.43 -54.12
N ALA A 48 -57.00 -88.74 -54.25
CA ALA A 48 -57.98 -89.62 -53.64
C ALA A 48 -57.28 -90.82 -53.01
N LEU A 49 -57.64 -91.14 -51.78
CA LEU A 49 -57.06 -92.21 -51.00
C LEU A 49 -58.12 -93.28 -50.74
N GLY A 50 -57.85 -94.51 -51.14
CA GLY A 50 -58.73 -95.67 -51.00
C GLY A 50 -58.07 -96.82 -50.25
N SER A 51 -58.86 -97.82 -49.87
CA SER A 51 -58.44 -98.95 -49.03
C SER A 51 -58.43 -100.32 -49.73
N GLU A 52 -58.87 -100.41 -50.98
CA GLU A 52 -58.93 -101.66 -51.74
C GLU A 52 -57.55 -102.09 -52.26
N GLN A 53 -57.35 -103.40 -52.41
CA GLN A 53 -56.07 -103.99 -52.77
C GLN A 53 -56.18 -104.81 -54.05
N TYR A 54 -55.45 -104.41 -55.09
CA TYR A 54 -55.49 -105.04 -56.40
C TYR A 54 -54.33 -104.54 -57.28
N THR A 55 -54.12 -105.19 -58.43
CA THR A 55 -53.23 -104.70 -59.49
C THR A 55 -53.99 -103.75 -60.42
N PRO A 56 -53.59 -102.48 -60.56
CA PRO A 56 -54.32 -101.53 -61.40
C PRO A 56 -54.31 -101.86 -62.90
N ASP A 57 -55.43 -101.58 -63.56
CA ASP A 57 -55.71 -101.78 -64.98
C ASP A 57 -55.82 -100.41 -65.69
N PRO A 58 -55.10 -100.18 -66.81
CA PRO A 58 -55.17 -98.93 -67.59
C PRO A 58 -56.58 -98.52 -68.03
N SER A 59 -57.51 -99.46 -68.19
CA SER A 59 -58.90 -99.16 -68.60
C SER A 59 -59.75 -98.50 -67.51
N GLN A 60 -59.22 -98.34 -66.28
CA GLN A 60 -59.95 -97.77 -65.15
C GLN A 60 -60.26 -96.29 -65.33
N THR A 61 -61.49 -95.91 -64.97
CA THR A 61 -61.96 -94.51 -64.94
C THR A 61 -62.23 -94.01 -63.52
N ARG A 62 -62.14 -94.89 -62.52
CA ARG A 62 -62.33 -94.62 -61.09
C ARG A 62 -61.48 -95.57 -60.24
N LEU A 63 -61.26 -95.18 -58.98
CA LEU A 63 -60.73 -96.06 -57.94
C LEU A 63 -61.70 -97.23 -57.69
N ARG A 64 -61.20 -98.40 -57.29
CA ARG A 64 -62.05 -99.56 -56.93
C ARG A 64 -62.63 -99.44 -55.53
N SER A 65 -62.00 -98.65 -54.66
CA SER A 65 -62.58 -98.35 -53.36
C SER A 65 -63.98 -97.76 -53.49
N VAL A 66 -64.93 -98.31 -52.73
CA VAL A 66 -66.35 -97.96 -52.78
C VAL A 66 -66.59 -96.53 -52.25
N ALA A 67 -65.69 -96.00 -51.40
CA ALA A 67 -65.76 -94.65 -50.84
C ALA A 67 -64.36 -94.05 -50.58
N PRO A 68 -63.61 -93.64 -51.62
CA PRO A 68 -62.29 -93.06 -51.44
C PRO A 68 -62.38 -91.64 -50.85
N LYS A 69 -61.44 -91.29 -49.99
CA LYS A 69 -61.31 -89.96 -49.39
C LYS A 69 -60.63 -89.03 -50.39
N TYR A 70 -61.30 -87.96 -50.79
CA TYR A 70 -60.77 -86.98 -51.72
C TYR A 70 -60.17 -85.77 -50.98
N LEU A 71 -58.99 -85.34 -51.40
CA LEU A 71 -58.21 -84.26 -50.80
C LEU A 71 -57.83 -83.24 -51.87
N SER A 72 -58.17 -81.98 -51.63
CA SER A 72 -57.78 -80.83 -52.47
C SER A 72 -56.53 -80.11 -51.94
N SER A 73 -56.08 -80.45 -50.74
CA SER A 73 -54.89 -79.92 -50.06
C SER A 73 -53.63 -80.64 -50.52
N LEU A 74 -53.29 -80.44 -51.78
CA LEU A 74 -52.08 -80.98 -52.41
C LEU A 74 -51.29 -79.88 -53.11
N SER A 75 -49.96 -80.01 -53.04
CA SER A 75 -49.01 -79.19 -53.77
C SER A 75 -48.03 -80.12 -54.45
N GLY A 76 -47.55 -79.74 -55.63
CA GLY A 76 -46.55 -80.52 -56.31
C GLY A 76 -45.60 -79.65 -57.09
N GLU A 77 -44.47 -80.24 -57.46
CA GLU A 77 -43.49 -79.65 -58.35
C GLU A 77 -43.00 -80.70 -59.36
N VAL A 78 -42.65 -80.23 -60.55
CA VAL A 78 -42.01 -81.08 -61.54
C VAL A 78 -40.54 -81.19 -61.17
N VAL A 79 -40.15 -82.36 -60.68
CA VAL A 79 -38.75 -82.61 -60.26
C VAL A 79 -37.87 -82.79 -61.49
N ASN A 80 -38.35 -83.57 -62.48
CA ASN A 80 -37.64 -83.86 -63.73
C ASN A 80 -38.64 -84.19 -64.86
N GLY A 81 -38.15 -84.40 -66.10
CA GLY A 81 -38.98 -84.55 -67.31
C GLY A 81 -40.01 -85.69 -67.32
N ASP A 82 -39.90 -86.62 -66.37
CA ASP A 82 -40.78 -87.78 -66.21
C ASP A 82 -41.14 -88.08 -64.73
N THR A 83 -40.84 -87.16 -63.81
CA THR A 83 -41.11 -87.36 -62.37
C THR A 83 -41.70 -86.10 -61.74
N ILE A 84 -42.77 -86.27 -60.98
CA ILE A 84 -43.38 -85.21 -60.18
C ILE A 84 -43.21 -85.53 -58.69
N HIS A 85 -42.91 -84.50 -57.89
CA HIS A 85 -43.04 -84.58 -56.43
C HIS A 85 -44.41 -84.08 -56.05
N LEU A 86 -45.11 -84.82 -55.22
CA LEU A 86 -46.42 -84.46 -54.74
C LEU A 86 -46.47 -84.56 -53.22
N THR A 87 -46.84 -83.47 -52.56
CA THR A 87 -47.15 -83.41 -51.14
C THR A 87 -48.66 -83.26 -50.95
N ILE A 88 -49.28 -84.25 -50.32
CA ILE A 88 -50.70 -84.27 -49.97
C ILE A 88 -50.82 -84.13 -48.45
N THR A 89 -51.70 -83.24 -48.00
CA THR A 89 -51.97 -83.08 -46.56
C THR A 89 -53.43 -83.34 -46.23
N ASP A 90 -53.70 -83.98 -45.10
CA ASP A 90 -55.05 -84.09 -44.53
C ASP A 90 -55.00 -83.83 -43.03
N ALA A 91 -55.52 -82.69 -42.61
CA ALA A 91 -55.65 -82.31 -41.20
C ALA A 91 -57.05 -82.64 -40.63
N SER A 92 -57.92 -83.32 -41.38
CA SER A 92 -59.23 -83.74 -40.88
C SER A 92 -59.10 -84.86 -39.84
N ASP A 93 -60.10 -84.99 -38.97
CA ASP A 93 -60.11 -85.99 -37.89
C ASP A 93 -60.48 -87.41 -38.36
N ASP A 94 -60.65 -87.61 -39.66
CA ASP A 94 -60.99 -88.94 -40.20
C ASP A 94 -59.83 -89.92 -40.03
N ALA A 95 -60.16 -91.15 -39.63
CA ALA A 95 -59.23 -92.27 -39.52
C ALA A 95 -59.47 -93.25 -40.67
N TYR A 96 -58.42 -93.57 -41.43
CA TYR A 96 -58.52 -94.43 -42.61
C TYR A 96 -57.18 -95.08 -42.95
N ARG A 97 -57.26 -96.22 -43.63
CA ARG A 97 -56.11 -96.93 -44.21
C ARG A 97 -56.03 -96.65 -45.70
N VAL A 98 -54.82 -96.46 -46.19
CA VAL A 98 -54.53 -96.17 -47.59
C VAL A 98 -53.80 -97.36 -48.20
N ALA A 99 -54.46 -98.02 -49.14
CA ALA A 99 -53.90 -99.05 -50.00
C ALA A 99 -53.94 -98.65 -51.49
N GLU A 100 -54.65 -97.57 -51.80
CA GLU A 100 -54.92 -97.09 -53.16
C GLU A 100 -54.76 -95.55 -53.21
N LEU A 101 -54.03 -95.01 -54.18
CA LEU A 101 -53.89 -93.57 -54.44
C LEU A 101 -54.32 -93.27 -55.88
N GLY A 102 -55.26 -92.34 -56.04
CA GLY A 102 -55.67 -91.81 -57.34
C GLY A 102 -55.36 -90.32 -57.46
N LEU A 103 -54.81 -89.92 -58.59
CA LEU A 103 -54.63 -88.51 -58.94
C LEU A 103 -55.71 -88.07 -59.92
N PHE A 104 -56.37 -86.96 -59.63
CA PHE A 104 -57.46 -86.45 -60.44
C PHE A 104 -57.12 -85.08 -61.01
N THR A 105 -57.51 -84.92 -62.26
CA THR A 105 -57.45 -83.64 -62.98
C THR A 105 -58.58 -82.72 -62.53
N GLU A 106 -58.48 -81.42 -62.89
CA GLU A 106 -59.54 -80.43 -62.66
C GLU A 106 -60.90 -80.84 -63.25
N ASP A 107 -60.90 -81.58 -64.37
CA ASP A 107 -62.10 -82.10 -65.04
C ASP A 107 -62.62 -83.43 -64.43
N ASN A 108 -62.14 -83.80 -63.24
CA ASN A 108 -62.48 -85.05 -62.53
C ASN A 108 -62.13 -86.35 -63.29
N ILE A 109 -61.20 -86.29 -64.24
CA ILE A 109 -60.65 -87.49 -64.91
C ILE A 109 -59.58 -88.10 -64.00
N LEU A 110 -59.65 -89.42 -63.75
CA LEU A 110 -58.62 -90.18 -63.05
C LEU A 110 -57.38 -90.27 -63.93
N LEU A 111 -56.33 -89.52 -63.58
CA LEU A 111 -55.11 -89.41 -64.36
C LEU A 111 -54.22 -90.63 -64.19
N ALA A 112 -53.97 -90.99 -62.93
CA ALA A 112 -53.03 -92.03 -62.54
C ALA A 112 -53.54 -92.72 -61.27
N VAL A 113 -53.34 -94.03 -61.18
CA VAL A 113 -53.76 -94.83 -60.04
C VAL A 113 -52.65 -95.76 -59.59
N TYR A 114 -52.50 -95.87 -58.29
CA TYR A 114 -51.56 -96.75 -57.63
C TYR A 114 -52.30 -97.61 -56.61
N SER A 115 -52.04 -98.92 -56.58
CA SER A 115 -52.63 -99.83 -55.59
C SER A 115 -51.69 -100.97 -55.20
N GLN A 116 -51.69 -101.25 -53.90
CA GLN A 116 -51.17 -102.44 -53.20
C GLN A 116 -51.92 -103.74 -53.51
N PRO A 117 -51.43 -104.82 -54.17
CA PRO A 117 -52.18 -106.08 -54.17
C PRO A 117 -52.11 -106.79 -52.81
N ASP A 118 -51.04 -106.57 -52.03
CA ASP A 118 -50.77 -107.22 -50.74
C ASP A 118 -50.53 -106.18 -49.64
N GLY A 119 -51.60 -105.60 -49.09
CA GLY A 119 -51.58 -104.73 -47.91
C GLY A 119 -51.77 -103.23 -48.16
N ALA A 120 -52.05 -102.49 -47.07
CA ALA A 120 -52.10 -101.02 -47.07
C ALA A 120 -50.71 -100.45 -46.76
N PHE A 121 -50.30 -99.41 -47.48
CA PHE A 121 -48.99 -98.78 -47.29
C PHE A 121 -49.00 -97.65 -46.25
N MET A 122 -50.18 -97.25 -45.78
CA MET A 122 -50.32 -96.18 -44.80
C MET A 122 -51.61 -96.28 -43.98
N GLU A 123 -51.57 -95.82 -42.74
CA GLU A 123 -52.73 -95.69 -41.86
C GLU A 123 -52.70 -94.32 -41.17
N LYS A 124 -53.83 -93.61 -41.20
CA LYS A 124 -54.02 -92.33 -40.52
C LYS A 124 -54.95 -92.51 -39.33
N ALA A 125 -54.54 -92.04 -38.16
CA ALA A 125 -55.36 -92.00 -36.96
C ALA A 125 -56.19 -90.70 -36.87
N ALA A 126 -57.26 -90.72 -36.09
CA ALA A 126 -58.03 -89.52 -35.77
C ALA A 126 -57.18 -88.55 -34.93
N GLY A 127 -57.28 -87.24 -35.20
CA GLY A 127 -56.50 -86.21 -34.50
C GLY A 127 -55.04 -86.04 -34.94
N SER A 128 -54.56 -86.80 -35.93
CA SER A 128 -53.24 -86.59 -36.53
C SER A 128 -53.34 -85.97 -37.93
N THR A 129 -52.40 -85.10 -38.28
CA THR A 129 -52.27 -84.56 -39.64
C THR A 129 -51.49 -85.54 -40.49
N LEU A 130 -52.07 -85.96 -41.60
CA LEU A 130 -51.35 -86.67 -42.64
C LEU A 130 -50.55 -85.66 -43.47
N LEU A 131 -49.27 -85.97 -43.69
CA LEU A 131 -48.43 -85.34 -44.71
C LEU A 131 -47.76 -86.45 -45.51
N LEU A 132 -48.25 -86.68 -46.73
CA LEU A 132 -47.74 -87.69 -47.64
C LEU A 132 -46.95 -86.99 -48.76
N SER A 133 -45.63 -87.15 -48.76
CA SER A 133 -44.78 -86.75 -49.89
C SER A 133 -44.41 -87.98 -50.71
N VAL A 134 -44.71 -87.95 -52.01
CA VAL A 134 -44.41 -89.03 -52.94
C VAL A 134 -43.78 -88.47 -54.21
N ASP A 135 -42.75 -89.15 -54.69
CA ASP A 135 -42.23 -88.97 -56.04
C ASP A 135 -42.91 -89.98 -56.97
N ILE A 136 -43.53 -89.49 -58.04
CA ILE A 136 -44.27 -90.31 -59.00
C ILE A 136 -43.61 -90.19 -60.36
N ALA A 137 -43.10 -91.32 -60.86
CA ALA A 137 -42.55 -91.42 -62.21
C ALA A 137 -43.65 -91.82 -63.22
N LEU A 138 -43.80 -91.06 -64.29
CA LEU A 138 -44.94 -91.17 -65.21
C LEU A 138 -44.67 -92.03 -66.46
N HIS A 139 -43.40 -92.36 -66.77
CA HIS A 139 -42.79 -93.24 -67.80
C HIS A 139 -43.28 -93.14 -69.26
N SER A 140 -44.53 -92.75 -69.49
CA SER A 140 -45.21 -92.71 -70.79
C SER A 140 -45.88 -91.36 -71.08
N LEU A 141 -45.67 -90.36 -70.21
CA LEU A 141 -46.23 -89.00 -70.29
C LEU A 141 -45.19 -87.96 -69.86
N SER A 142 -45.04 -86.86 -70.64
CA SER A 142 -44.13 -85.77 -70.26
C SER A 142 -44.74 -84.85 -69.20
N THR A 143 -43.95 -84.49 -68.19
CA THR A 143 -44.35 -83.61 -67.07
C THR A 143 -44.52 -82.14 -67.47
N THR A 144 -44.10 -81.74 -68.67
CA THR A 144 -44.26 -80.37 -69.20
C THR A 144 -45.72 -79.94 -69.37
N SER A 145 -46.64 -80.90 -69.36
CA SER A 145 -48.08 -80.64 -69.46
C SER A 145 -48.80 -80.82 -68.11
N ILE A 146 -48.13 -80.70 -66.95
CA ILE A 146 -48.74 -80.87 -65.62
C ILE A 146 -48.56 -79.61 -64.76
N SER A 147 -49.62 -79.17 -64.06
CA SER A 147 -49.59 -78.02 -63.11
C SER A 147 -50.38 -78.27 -61.82
N PHE A 148 -50.08 -77.53 -60.73
CA PHE A 148 -50.63 -77.70 -59.34
C PHE A 148 -51.31 -76.41 -58.79
N GLY A 149 -51.97 -76.44 -57.61
CA GLY A 149 -52.73 -75.31 -56.98
C GLY A 149 -52.10 -74.67 -55.71
N ASP A 150 -52.59 -73.48 -55.27
CA ASP A 150 -51.94 -72.41 -54.44
C ASP A 150 -52.03 -72.50 -52.87
N THR A 151 -51.08 -71.94 -52.08
CA THR A 151 -51.02 -71.93 -50.58
C THR A 151 -50.50 -70.59 -49.95
N ARG A 152 -51.03 -70.07 -48.80
CA ARG A 152 -50.76 -68.71 -48.21
C ARG A 152 -50.04 -68.68 -46.82
N PHE A 153 -49.30 -67.59 -46.49
CA PHE A 153 -48.61 -67.23 -45.21
C PHE A 153 -48.98 -65.77 -44.74
N SER A 154 -49.01 -65.40 -43.44
CA SER A 154 -49.40 -64.02 -42.97
C SER A 154 -48.50 -63.40 -41.86
N ASN A 155 -48.26 -62.08 -41.87
CA ASN A 155 -47.43 -61.28 -40.92
C ASN A 155 -48.24 -60.20 -40.14
N PRO A 156 -48.32 -60.22 -38.78
CA PRO A 156 -49.11 -59.25 -37.97
C PRO A 156 -48.34 -58.02 -37.40
N PRO A 157 -49.04 -56.95 -36.94
CA PRO A 157 -48.47 -55.73 -36.34
C PRO A 157 -47.94 -55.89 -34.90
N ALA A 158 -46.98 -55.06 -34.50
CA ALA A 158 -46.34 -55.12 -33.17
C ALA A 158 -47.18 -54.50 -32.04
N SER A 159 -47.04 -55.02 -30.82
CA SER A 159 -47.56 -54.43 -29.58
C SER A 159 -46.55 -54.57 -28.43
N GLU A 160 -46.83 -54.00 -27.26
CA GLU A 160 -46.00 -54.17 -26.06
C GLU A 160 -45.83 -55.65 -25.63
N THR A 161 -46.75 -56.53 -26.07
CA THR A 161 -46.77 -57.96 -25.70
C THR A 161 -46.61 -58.92 -26.89
N VAL A 162 -46.66 -58.44 -28.14
CA VAL A 162 -46.61 -59.26 -29.36
C VAL A 162 -45.55 -58.74 -30.33
N LYS A 163 -44.65 -59.63 -30.78
CA LYS A 163 -43.67 -59.30 -31.83
C LYS A 163 -44.39 -59.15 -33.18
N GLY A 164 -44.16 -58.02 -33.86
CA GLY A 164 -44.70 -57.73 -35.18
C GLY A 164 -43.96 -56.58 -35.84
N VAL A 165 -44.58 -55.91 -36.82
CA VAL A 165 -44.01 -54.74 -37.51
C VAL A 165 -44.55 -53.43 -36.91
N VAL A 166 -43.70 -52.41 -36.70
CA VAL A 166 -44.06 -51.07 -36.16
C VAL A 166 -43.48 -49.94 -37.03
N LEU A 167 -44.16 -48.80 -37.09
CA LEU A 167 -43.73 -47.62 -37.84
C LEU A 167 -42.80 -46.73 -36.98
N LEU A 168 -41.80 -46.07 -37.59
CA LEU A 168 -40.91 -45.13 -36.90
C LEU A 168 -41.57 -43.75 -36.76
N ALA A 169 -41.40 -43.13 -35.59
CA ALA A 169 -41.89 -41.79 -35.28
C ALA A 169 -41.15 -40.72 -36.08
N SER A 170 -41.88 -39.76 -36.65
CA SER A 170 -41.32 -38.54 -37.23
C SER A 170 -40.87 -37.56 -36.13
N PRO A 171 -40.05 -36.52 -36.44
CA PRO A 171 -39.68 -35.51 -35.44
C PRO A 171 -40.86 -34.83 -34.76
N GLU A 172 -41.96 -34.60 -35.48
CA GLU A 172 -43.19 -33.98 -34.95
C GLU A 172 -43.94 -34.92 -33.99
N ASP A 173 -43.90 -36.23 -34.26
CA ASP A 173 -44.46 -37.26 -33.37
C ASP A 173 -43.68 -37.33 -32.06
N VAL A 174 -42.35 -37.16 -32.11
CA VAL A 174 -41.49 -37.16 -30.90
C VAL A 174 -41.68 -35.91 -30.06
N GLU A 175 -41.88 -34.75 -30.69
CA GLU A 175 -42.11 -33.48 -29.99
C GLU A 175 -43.48 -33.42 -29.32
N SER A 176 -44.53 -33.92 -29.99
CA SER A 176 -45.89 -33.98 -29.42
C SER A 176 -46.04 -35.08 -28.37
N GLY A 177 -45.38 -36.23 -28.56
CA GLY A 177 -45.35 -37.34 -27.60
C GLY A 177 -46.71 -38.02 -27.39
N THR A 178 -47.66 -37.86 -28.32
CA THR A 178 -49.04 -38.35 -28.18
C THR A 178 -49.35 -39.65 -28.92
N ASP A 179 -48.52 -40.06 -29.90
CA ASP A 179 -48.75 -41.26 -30.71
C ASP A 179 -48.06 -42.48 -30.10
N THR A 180 -48.85 -43.42 -29.58
CA THR A 180 -48.37 -44.65 -28.94
C THR A 180 -48.13 -45.79 -29.91
N THR A 181 -48.39 -45.59 -31.21
CA THR A 181 -48.29 -46.64 -32.24
C THR A 181 -46.96 -46.61 -33.01
N LYS A 182 -46.08 -45.66 -32.69
CA LYS A 182 -44.80 -45.43 -33.38
C LYS A 182 -43.61 -45.57 -32.43
N ALA A 183 -42.47 -46.02 -32.96
CA ALA A 183 -41.23 -46.14 -32.20
C ALA A 183 -40.30 -44.93 -32.42
N VAL A 184 -39.74 -44.39 -31.33
CA VAL A 184 -38.80 -43.25 -31.35
C VAL A 184 -37.38 -43.71 -31.70
N THR A 185 -36.68 -42.95 -32.53
CA THR A 185 -35.25 -43.20 -32.85
C THR A 185 -34.31 -42.45 -31.89
N PRO A 186 -33.07 -42.93 -31.65
CA PRO A 186 -32.10 -42.22 -30.82
C PRO A 186 -31.80 -40.79 -31.27
N SER A 187 -31.78 -40.53 -32.58
CA SER A 187 -31.57 -39.19 -33.14
C SER A 187 -32.76 -38.27 -32.92
N GLY A 188 -34.00 -38.79 -33.05
CA GLY A 188 -35.23 -38.07 -32.72
C GLY A 188 -35.29 -37.67 -31.25
N LEU A 189 -34.93 -38.59 -30.34
CA LEU A 189 -34.89 -38.32 -28.90
C LEU A 189 -33.85 -37.25 -28.55
N LYS A 190 -32.63 -37.35 -29.09
CA LYS A 190 -31.58 -36.35 -28.85
C LYS A 190 -32.02 -34.94 -29.28
N LYS A 191 -32.64 -34.82 -30.46
CA LYS A 191 -33.11 -33.54 -30.98
C LYS A 191 -34.18 -32.91 -30.09
N ALA A 192 -35.13 -33.70 -29.60
CA ALA A 192 -36.18 -33.23 -28.69
C ALA A 192 -35.61 -32.79 -27.32
N LEU A 193 -34.61 -33.49 -26.80
CA LEU A 193 -33.94 -33.12 -25.55
C LEU A 193 -33.12 -31.83 -25.70
N ASP A 194 -32.36 -31.67 -26.80
CA ASP A 194 -31.57 -30.46 -27.07
C ASP A 194 -32.48 -29.22 -27.21
N ALA A 195 -33.63 -29.36 -27.90
CA ALA A 195 -34.61 -28.30 -28.04
C ALA A 195 -35.20 -27.88 -26.68
N LYS A 196 -35.51 -28.84 -25.80
CA LYS A 196 -35.96 -28.55 -24.42
C LYS A 196 -34.88 -27.92 -23.56
N ALA A 197 -33.62 -28.33 -23.68
CA ALA A 197 -32.50 -27.73 -22.96
C ALA A 197 -32.29 -26.26 -23.38
N PHE A 198 -32.38 -25.97 -24.68
CA PHE A 198 -32.31 -24.61 -25.21
C PHE A 198 -33.52 -23.76 -24.78
N ALA A 199 -34.72 -24.33 -24.76
CA ALA A 199 -35.92 -23.66 -24.25
C ALA A 199 -35.79 -23.32 -22.75
N LEU A 200 -35.26 -24.23 -21.93
CA LEU A 200 -35.02 -23.98 -20.50
C LEU A 200 -33.96 -22.90 -20.28
N ALA A 201 -32.88 -22.91 -21.06
CA ALA A 201 -31.84 -21.88 -21.01
C ALA A 201 -32.38 -20.48 -21.37
N ASN A 202 -33.35 -20.40 -22.29
CA ASN A 202 -34.01 -19.14 -22.66
C ASN A 202 -35.21 -18.76 -21.78
N ALA A 203 -35.76 -19.71 -21.01
CA ALA A 203 -36.90 -19.48 -20.12
C ALA A 203 -36.48 -18.95 -18.74
N LEU A 204 -35.23 -19.17 -18.32
CA LEU A 204 -34.65 -18.53 -17.13
C LEU A 204 -34.53 -17.02 -17.38
N LYS A 205 -35.53 -16.25 -16.93
CA LYS A 205 -35.44 -14.80 -16.90
C LYS A 205 -34.63 -14.38 -15.67
N PRO A 206 -33.92 -13.24 -15.69
CA PRO A 206 -33.22 -12.73 -14.50
C PRO A 206 -34.10 -12.63 -13.24
N ALA A 207 -35.41 -12.44 -13.41
CA ALA A 207 -36.40 -12.39 -12.33
C ALA A 207 -36.66 -13.73 -11.61
N ASP A 208 -36.28 -14.86 -12.21
CA ASP A 208 -36.42 -16.20 -11.61
C ASP A 208 -35.19 -16.58 -10.77
N ILE A 209 -34.15 -15.74 -10.74
CA ILE A 209 -32.96 -15.88 -9.90
C ILE A 209 -33.15 -14.96 -8.69
N LEU A 210 -33.28 -15.54 -7.49
CA LEU A 210 -33.41 -14.77 -6.26
C LEU A 210 -32.14 -13.93 -6.01
N ASP A 211 -32.35 -12.69 -5.56
CA ASP A 211 -31.26 -11.86 -5.04
C ASP A 211 -30.66 -12.51 -3.79
N ALA A 212 -29.35 -12.30 -3.57
CA ALA A 212 -28.72 -12.73 -2.34
C ALA A 212 -29.32 -11.96 -1.16
N SER A 213 -29.62 -12.68 -0.09
CA SER A 213 -30.09 -12.10 1.18
C SER A 213 -29.31 -12.72 2.34
N GLU A 214 -29.54 -12.20 3.55
CA GLU A 214 -28.98 -12.80 4.77
C GLU A 214 -29.50 -14.22 5.02
N GLU A 215 -30.65 -14.59 4.43
CA GLU A 215 -31.31 -15.87 4.65
C GLU A 215 -31.08 -16.90 3.52
N HIS A 216 -30.78 -16.44 2.29
CA HIS A 216 -30.67 -17.33 1.12
C HIS A 216 -29.56 -16.90 0.14
N LYS A 217 -28.90 -17.89 -0.47
CA LYS A 217 -27.87 -17.67 -1.51
C LYS A 217 -28.54 -17.21 -2.81
N GLY A 218 -28.02 -16.15 -3.41
CA GLY A 218 -28.51 -15.57 -4.67
C GLY A 218 -27.42 -14.78 -5.41
N LEU A 219 -27.81 -13.98 -6.40
CA LEU A 219 -26.90 -13.04 -7.09
C LEU A 219 -26.86 -11.70 -6.36
N VAL A 220 -25.71 -11.02 -6.37
CA VAL A 220 -25.51 -9.70 -5.75
C VAL A 220 -24.57 -8.83 -6.58
N GLU A 221 -24.89 -7.55 -6.72
CA GLU A 221 -24.03 -6.58 -7.40
C GLU A 221 -22.86 -6.15 -6.49
N LEU A 222 -21.70 -5.86 -7.09
CA LEU A 222 -20.55 -5.33 -6.34
C LEU A 222 -20.69 -3.81 -6.14
N ALA A 223 -20.58 -3.37 -4.90
CA ALA A 223 -20.54 -1.96 -4.55
C ALA A 223 -19.29 -1.27 -5.11
N THR A 224 -19.45 -0.01 -5.54
CA THR A 224 -18.31 0.87 -5.84
C THR A 224 -17.57 1.26 -4.55
N THR A 225 -16.34 1.78 -4.69
CA THR A 225 -15.57 2.26 -3.52
C THR A 225 -16.29 3.38 -2.76
N ALA A 226 -16.97 4.30 -3.47
CA ALA A 226 -17.74 5.37 -2.84
C ALA A 226 -18.92 4.85 -2.03
N GLU A 227 -19.66 3.88 -2.56
CA GLU A 227 -20.80 3.25 -1.87
C GLU A 227 -20.32 2.43 -0.66
N ALA A 228 -19.22 1.69 -0.80
CA ALA A 228 -18.58 0.98 0.30
C ALA A 228 -18.08 1.92 1.41
N MET A 229 -17.56 3.10 1.05
CA MET A 229 -17.15 4.13 2.01
C MET A 229 -18.33 4.78 2.74
N ALA A 230 -19.46 4.98 2.04
CA ALA A 230 -20.68 5.50 2.64
C ALA A 230 -21.31 4.47 3.61
N GLY A 231 -21.24 3.18 3.28
CA GLY A 231 -21.68 2.09 4.14
C GLY A 231 -23.19 2.05 4.37
N THR A 232 -23.98 2.72 3.53
CA THR A 232 -25.44 2.83 3.65
C THR A 232 -26.22 1.83 2.80
N ASP A 233 -25.58 1.21 1.80
CA ASP A 233 -26.20 0.26 0.88
C ASP A 233 -26.13 -1.16 1.46
N ALA A 234 -27.29 -1.72 1.82
CA ALA A 234 -27.41 -3.07 2.36
C ALA A 234 -27.62 -4.15 1.29
N THR A 235 -27.71 -3.78 0.01
CA THR A 235 -28.10 -4.67 -1.10
C THR A 235 -26.94 -5.10 -1.98
N ARG A 236 -25.74 -4.55 -1.75
CA ARG A 236 -24.54 -4.82 -2.55
C ARG A 236 -23.40 -5.43 -1.75
N ALA A 237 -22.58 -6.24 -2.42
CA ALA A 237 -21.43 -6.90 -1.83
C ALA A 237 -20.13 -6.12 -2.06
N VAL A 238 -19.15 -6.32 -1.18
CA VAL A 238 -17.80 -5.75 -1.30
C VAL A 238 -16.77 -6.86 -1.49
N THR A 239 -15.81 -6.65 -2.40
CA THR A 239 -14.68 -7.56 -2.57
C THR A 239 -13.61 -7.31 -1.50
N PRO A 240 -12.72 -8.28 -1.20
CA PRO A 240 -11.59 -8.06 -0.30
C PRO A 240 -10.69 -6.87 -0.71
N ALA A 241 -10.51 -6.68 -2.03
CA ALA A 241 -9.75 -5.54 -2.55
C ALA A 241 -10.50 -4.21 -2.37
N GLY A 242 -11.81 -4.21 -2.58
CA GLY A 242 -12.68 -3.05 -2.34
C GLY A 242 -12.67 -2.64 -0.86
N LEU A 243 -12.80 -3.61 0.05
CA LEU A 243 -12.73 -3.36 1.49
C LEU A 243 -11.38 -2.78 1.92
N ARG A 244 -10.26 -3.34 1.43
CA ARG A 244 -8.92 -2.79 1.74
C ARG A 244 -8.81 -1.33 1.30
N ARG A 245 -9.25 -1.00 0.08
CA ARG A 245 -9.24 0.39 -0.41
C ARG A 245 -10.06 1.33 0.48
N THR A 246 -11.28 0.95 0.83
CA THR A 246 -12.14 1.73 1.72
C THR A 246 -11.50 1.97 3.10
N VAL A 247 -10.83 0.95 3.65
CA VAL A 247 -10.09 1.07 4.92
C VAL A 247 -8.90 2.03 4.78
N ASP A 248 -8.12 1.91 3.72
CA ASP A 248 -6.96 2.78 3.47
C ASP A 248 -7.39 4.25 3.27
N ASP A 249 -8.46 4.49 2.49
CA ASP A 249 -9.02 5.83 2.26
C ASP A 249 -9.58 6.44 3.55
N LYS A 250 -10.25 5.63 4.38
CA LYS A 250 -10.74 6.09 5.69
C LYS A 250 -9.58 6.40 6.64
N ALA A 251 -8.53 5.59 6.65
CA ALA A 251 -7.33 5.85 7.44
C ALA A 251 -6.61 7.13 7.00
N ALA A 252 -6.54 7.41 5.70
CA ALA A 252 -6.00 8.66 5.17
C ALA A 252 -6.83 9.88 5.62
N THR A 253 -8.16 9.76 5.60
CA THR A 253 -9.07 10.81 6.08
C THR A 253 -8.86 11.09 7.57
N VAL A 254 -8.86 10.04 8.41
CA VAL A 254 -8.63 10.17 9.86
C VAL A 254 -7.28 10.79 10.16
N LYS A 255 -6.23 10.42 9.40
CA LYS A 255 -4.91 11.03 9.53
C LYS A 255 -4.96 12.53 9.23
N ALA A 256 -5.61 12.95 8.15
CA ALA A 256 -5.73 14.36 7.78
C ALA A 256 -6.52 15.16 8.84
N ASP A 257 -7.64 14.61 9.33
CA ASP A 257 -8.43 15.22 10.40
C ASP A 257 -7.60 15.40 11.68
N LEU A 258 -6.79 14.39 12.03
CA LEU A 258 -5.93 14.44 13.19
C LEU A 258 -4.79 15.46 13.04
N GLU A 259 -4.15 15.52 11.87
CA GLU A 259 -3.13 16.54 11.55
C GLU A 259 -3.72 17.95 11.64
N GLN A 260 -4.92 18.17 11.12
CA GLN A 260 -5.62 19.45 11.21
C GLN A 260 -5.99 19.80 12.66
N ALA A 261 -6.47 18.82 13.44
CA ALA A 261 -6.80 19.01 14.85
C ALA A 261 -5.57 19.36 15.69
N PHE A 262 -4.44 18.67 15.47
CA PHE A 262 -3.18 18.98 16.15
C PHE A 262 -2.66 20.37 15.77
N ALA A 263 -2.71 20.75 14.50
CA ALA A 263 -2.30 22.08 14.06
C ALA A 263 -3.17 23.19 14.70
N ALA A 264 -4.49 22.98 14.79
CA ALA A 264 -5.39 23.91 15.46
C ALA A 264 -5.13 24.00 16.98
N ALA A 265 -4.87 22.87 17.63
CA ALA A 265 -4.52 22.82 19.05
C ALA A 265 -3.19 23.53 19.34
N ASP A 266 -2.16 23.29 18.52
CA ASP A 266 -0.85 23.93 18.63
C ASP A 266 -0.94 25.45 18.46
N ALA A 267 -1.68 25.91 17.44
CA ALA A 267 -1.93 27.34 17.23
C ALA A 267 -2.66 27.98 18.42
N THR A 268 -3.65 27.28 18.99
CA THR A 268 -4.38 27.76 20.17
C THR A 268 -3.48 27.85 21.40
N LEU A 269 -2.69 26.80 21.65
CA LEU A 269 -1.75 26.77 22.78
C LEU A 269 -0.69 27.87 22.66
N LYS A 270 -0.15 28.06 21.46
CA LYS A 270 0.82 29.14 21.19
C LYS A 270 0.22 30.52 21.48
N ALA A 271 -1.00 30.78 21.03
CA ALA A 271 -1.69 32.04 21.32
C ALA A 271 -1.95 32.24 22.83
N GLN A 272 -2.32 31.18 23.55
CA GLN A 272 -2.49 31.22 25.01
C GLN A 272 -1.18 31.53 25.74
N ILE A 273 -0.07 30.92 25.31
CA ILE A 273 1.26 31.17 25.87
C ILE A 273 1.68 32.63 25.61
N GLU A 274 1.54 33.12 24.38
CA GLU A 274 1.89 34.50 24.01
C GLU A 274 1.06 35.53 24.80
N ASN A 275 -0.24 35.28 24.95
CA ASN A 275 -1.11 36.10 25.79
C ASN A 275 -0.67 36.08 27.26
N THR A 276 -0.33 34.90 27.80
CA THR A 276 0.12 34.75 29.19
C THR A 276 1.44 35.49 29.43
N ILE A 277 2.41 35.36 28.53
CA ILE A 277 3.69 36.06 28.59
C ILE A 277 3.47 37.57 28.56
N THR A 278 2.65 38.04 27.63
CA THR A 278 2.36 39.46 27.46
C THR A 278 1.67 40.04 28.68
N GLN A 279 0.67 39.32 29.22
CA GLN A 279 -0.03 39.74 30.43
C GLN A 279 0.89 39.73 31.66
N THR A 280 1.75 38.71 31.80
CA THR A 280 2.71 38.63 32.91
C THR A 280 3.73 39.78 32.83
N ALA A 281 4.26 40.09 31.64
CA ALA A 281 5.17 41.20 31.44
C ALA A 281 4.50 42.56 31.74
N LYS A 282 3.23 42.72 31.35
CA LYS A 282 2.41 43.89 31.70
C LYS A 282 2.22 44.00 33.21
N ASN A 283 1.86 42.92 33.88
CA ASN A 283 1.66 42.90 35.33
C ASN A 283 2.95 43.24 36.08
N ILE A 284 4.10 42.69 35.70
CA ILE A 284 5.40 43.04 36.32
C ILE A 284 5.68 44.54 36.17
N LYS A 285 5.37 45.12 35.01
CA LYS A 285 5.57 46.55 34.76
C LYS A 285 4.61 47.42 35.58
N GLU A 286 3.36 46.99 35.74
CA GLU A 286 2.34 47.71 36.51
C GLU A 286 2.53 47.58 38.03
N GLU A 287 2.93 46.41 38.53
CA GLU A 287 3.11 46.14 39.96
C GLU A 287 4.42 46.71 40.52
N VAL A 288 5.52 46.71 39.75
CA VAL A 288 6.81 47.20 40.24
C VAL A 288 7.04 48.68 39.90
N GLY A 289 6.45 49.19 38.81
CA GLY A 289 6.43 50.61 38.47
C GLY A 289 7.81 51.30 38.35
N ALA A 290 7.81 52.57 37.96
CA ALA A 290 9.00 53.40 38.09
C ALA A 290 9.21 53.75 39.57
N ALA A 291 10.45 53.76 40.02
CA ALA A 291 10.75 54.26 41.37
C ALA A 291 10.35 55.74 41.46
N THR A 292 9.71 56.12 42.56
CA THR A 292 9.46 57.53 42.91
C THR A 292 10.15 57.84 44.23
N GLU A 293 10.15 59.11 44.65
CA GLU A 293 10.68 59.51 45.96
C GLU A 293 10.02 58.78 47.13
N ASN A 294 8.79 58.29 46.95
CA ASN A 294 7.97 57.69 48.00
C ASN A 294 7.60 56.23 47.73
N THR A 295 8.09 55.62 46.65
CA THR A 295 7.71 54.26 46.25
C THR A 295 8.88 53.53 45.62
N LEU A 296 9.17 52.33 46.13
CA LEU A 296 10.17 51.43 45.54
C LEU A 296 9.72 51.01 44.15
N GLY A 297 10.64 51.01 43.19
CA GLY A 297 10.40 50.58 41.82
C GLY A 297 11.70 50.45 41.04
N ILE A 298 11.61 50.36 39.72
CA ILE A 298 12.79 50.30 38.84
C ILE A 298 13.24 51.72 38.42
N VAL A 299 14.55 52.00 38.52
CA VAL A 299 15.17 53.28 38.13
C VAL A 299 16.44 53.03 37.33
N ARG A 300 16.70 53.87 36.31
CA ARG A 300 17.89 53.76 35.47
C ARG A 300 19.07 54.52 36.11
N LEU A 301 20.28 53.98 36.00
CA LEU A 301 21.49 54.71 36.43
C LEU A 301 21.84 55.83 35.44
N ALA A 302 22.22 56.99 35.96
CA ALA A 302 22.69 58.13 35.20
C ALA A 302 24.09 57.88 34.61
N THR A 303 24.33 58.38 33.40
CA THR A 303 25.66 58.38 32.79
C THR A 303 26.54 59.49 33.40
N ALA A 304 27.86 59.44 33.16
CA ALA A 304 28.79 60.46 33.66
C ALA A 304 28.42 61.88 33.16
N ASP A 305 27.98 62.01 31.92
CA ASP A 305 27.55 63.29 31.34
C ASP A 305 26.24 63.80 31.98
N GLU A 306 25.31 62.90 32.27
CA GLU A 306 24.04 63.23 32.93
C GLU A 306 24.24 63.67 34.37
N ILE A 307 25.17 63.01 35.08
CA ILE A 307 25.57 63.40 36.44
C ILE A 307 26.20 64.79 36.45
N LYS A 308 27.06 65.08 35.46
CA LYS A 308 27.71 66.38 35.31
C LYS A 308 26.72 67.49 34.93
N ALA A 309 25.72 67.18 34.11
CA ALA A 309 24.67 68.12 33.74
C ALA A 309 23.70 68.39 34.90
N GLY A 310 23.39 67.37 35.71
CA GLY A 310 22.60 67.52 36.94
C GLY A 310 21.13 67.88 36.75
N THR A 311 20.57 67.71 35.53
CA THR A 311 19.20 68.13 35.20
C THR A 311 18.17 67.00 35.17
N ASN A 312 18.59 65.73 35.22
CA ASN A 312 17.69 64.58 35.09
C ASN A 312 17.16 64.13 36.46
N THR A 313 15.85 64.22 36.66
CA THR A 313 15.17 63.88 37.92
C THR A 313 14.70 62.43 38.00
N GLU A 314 14.89 61.63 36.95
CA GLU A 314 14.34 60.27 36.82
C GLU A 314 15.42 59.17 36.86
N LYS A 315 16.67 59.54 37.17
CA LYS A 315 17.82 58.62 37.17
C LYS A 315 18.56 58.63 38.50
N ALA A 316 19.04 57.45 38.90
CA ALA A 316 19.82 57.26 40.11
C ALA A 316 21.34 57.38 39.84
N VAL A 317 22.09 57.80 40.86
CA VAL A 317 23.56 57.93 40.81
C VAL A 317 24.20 56.94 41.80
N THR A 318 25.31 56.29 41.41
CA THR A 318 26.04 55.40 42.32
C THR A 318 26.98 56.21 43.23
N PRO A 319 27.32 55.71 44.44
CA PRO A 319 28.28 56.37 45.32
C PRO A 319 29.64 56.66 44.67
N ALA A 320 30.11 55.75 43.81
CA ALA A 320 31.36 55.91 43.07
C ALA A 320 31.27 57.04 42.02
N ALA A 321 30.15 57.13 41.29
CA ALA A 321 29.96 58.17 40.29
C ALA A 321 29.75 59.56 40.92
N LEU A 322 29.11 59.61 42.09
CA LEU A 322 28.97 60.85 42.87
C LEU A 322 30.33 61.37 43.37
N ALA A 323 31.21 60.49 43.85
CA ALA A 323 32.55 60.86 44.29
C ALA A 323 33.42 61.44 43.14
N GLN A 324 33.18 61.01 41.90
CA GLN A 324 33.87 61.51 40.71
C GLN A 324 33.30 62.83 40.18
N ALA A 325 32.09 63.22 40.59
CA ALA A 325 31.46 64.45 40.12
C ALA A 325 31.98 65.73 40.83
N PHE A 326 32.56 65.60 42.02
CA PHE A 326 33.06 66.72 42.82
C PHE A 326 34.56 66.67 43.22
N PRO A 327 35.52 66.35 42.34
CA PRO A 327 36.94 66.47 42.65
C PRO A 327 37.40 67.94 42.63
N ALA A 328 38.22 68.36 43.62
CA ALA A 328 39.05 69.56 43.49
C ALA A 328 39.78 69.54 42.12
N PRO A 329 39.92 70.67 41.41
CA PRO A 329 40.57 70.67 40.09
C PRO A 329 42.01 70.13 40.14
N VAL A 330 42.46 69.46 39.07
CA VAL A 330 43.87 69.07 38.91
C VAL A 330 44.75 70.32 39.00
N GLY A 331 45.89 70.21 39.69
CA GLY A 331 46.76 71.35 40.02
C GLY A 331 46.41 72.07 41.33
N SER A 332 45.29 71.72 41.99
CA SER A 332 44.99 72.25 43.32
C SER A 332 46.05 71.82 44.34
N VAL A 333 46.56 72.78 45.10
CA VAL A 333 47.50 72.54 46.20
C VAL A 333 46.75 72.55 47.52
N ILE A 334 46.95 71.50 48.33
CA ILE A 334 46.41 71.37 49.68
C ILE A 334 47.56 71.28 50.70
N MET A 335 47.29 71.74 51.92
CA MET A 335 48.16 71.50 53.07
C MET A 335 47.62 70.28 53.84
N HIS A 336 48.27 69.13 53.68
CA HIS A 336 47.81 67.86 54.23
C HIS A 336 48.43 67.59 55.60
N ALA A 337 47.60 67.24 56.59
CA ALA A 337 48.06 66.96 57.96
C ALA A 337 48.70 65.58 58.15
N GLY A 338 48.60 64.69 57.16
CA GLY A 338 49.30 63.41 57.14
C GLY A 338 50.74 63.51 56.62
N ARG A 339 51.53 62.46 56.89
CA ARG A 339 52.96 62.38 56.47
C ARG A 339 53.14 61.83 55.05
N THR A 340 52.08 61.33 54.44
CA THR A 340 52.04 60.77 53.08
C THR A 340 50.96 61.47 52.27
N PRO A 341 51.14 61.70 50.95
CA PRO A 341 50.11 62.32 50.15
C PRO A 341 48.85 61.46 50.08
N PRO A 342 47.65 62.05 50.12
CA PRO A 342 46.40 61.30 49.93
C PRO A 342 46.29 60.77 48.48
N PRO A 343 45.39 59.80 48.22
CA PRO A 343 45.18 59.28 46.87
C PRO A 343 44.88 60.40 45.86
N SER A 344 45.47 60.30 44.66
CA SER A 344 45.39 61.32 43.58
C SER A 344 46.17 62.62 43.82
N TYR A 345 47.02 62.67 44.85
CA TYR A 345 47.93 63.78 45.12
C TYR A 345 49.41 63.35 45.10
N LEU A 346 50.28 64.29 44.78
CA LEU A 346 51.74 64.17 44.86
C LEU A 346 52.30 65.20 45.84
N VAL A 347 53.47 64.94 46.42
CA VAL A 347 54.14 65.90 47.31
C VAL A 347 54.74 67.05 46.48
N CYS A 348 54.63 68.29 46.96
CA CYS A 348 55.29 69.45 46.35
C CYS A 348 56.74 69.58 46.83
N ASP A 349 57.62 68.71 46.33
CA ASP A 349 59.03 68.61 46.72
C ASP A 349 60.02 68.93 45.59
N GLY A 350 59.54 69.50 44.48
CA GLY A 350 60.36 69.79 43.31
C GLY A 350 60.65 68.58 42.41
N GLN A 351 60.04 67.42 42.66
CA GLN A 351 60.26 66.23 41.84
C GLN A 351 59.98 66.50 40.35
N THR A 352 60.82 65.92 39.49
CA THR A 352 60.64 65.94 38.04
C THR A 352 59.81 64.74 37.59
N LEU A 353 58.75 64.99 36.83
CA LEU A 353 57.76 64.00 36.39
C LEU A 353 57.65 63.93 34.87
N SER A 354 57.18 62.79 34.36
CA SER A 354 56.88 62.55 32.95
C SER A 354 55.67 63.37 32.48
N ARG A 355 55.83 64.12 31.37
CA ARG A 355 54.72 64.86 30.75
C ARG A 355 53.62 63.93 30.23
N THR A 356 53.97 62.69 29.87
CA THR A 356 53.02 61.69 29.35
C THR A 356 52.22 61.07 30.48
N ASP A 357 52.89 60.65 31.55
CA ASP A 357 52.24 59.92 32.66
C ASP A 357 51.37 60.86 33.52
N TYR A 358 51.73 62.15 33.56
CA TYR A 358 51.00 63.18 34.31
C TYR A 358 50.48 64.28 33.37
N ALA A 359 49.92 63.90 32.22
CA ALA A 359 49.51 64.82 31.16
C ALA A 359 48.48 65.89 31.63
N GLN A 360 47.52 65.51 32.47
CA GLN A 360 46.53 66.45 32.99
C GLN A 360 47.17 67.51 33.90
N LEU A 361 48.09 67.10 34.76
CA LEU A 361 48.81 68.03 35.63
C LEU A 361 49.77 68.92 34.83
N PHE A 362 50.47 68.36 33.84
CA PHE A 362 51.34 69.13 32.95
C PHE A 362 50.56 70.18 32.16
N ALA A 363 49.35 69.85 31.69
CA ALA A 363 48.48 70.81 31.00
C ALA A 363 48.12 72.03 31.89
N VAL A 364 48.08 71.86 33.21
CA VAL A 364 47.76 72.92 34.16
C VAL A 364 48.98 73.74 34.56
N ILE A 365 50.07 73.11 35.01
CA ILE A 365 51.22 73.84 35.60
C ILE A 365 52.37 74.07 34.61
N GLY A 366 52.38 73.36 33.48
CA GLY A 366 53.39 73.45 32.45
C GLY A 366 54.81 73.28 33.00
N THR A 367 55.70 74.20 32.63
CA THR A 367 57.08 74.25 33.10
C THR A 367 57.32 75.38 34.12
N THR A 368 56.26 75.92 34.72
CA THR A 368 56.32 77.08 35.64
C THR A 368 57.31 76.85 36.79
N PHE A 369 57.35 75.64 37.33
CA PHE A 369 58.18 75.26 38.47
C PHE A 369 59.46 74.50 38.07
N GLY A 370 59.76 74.46 36.77
CA GLY A 370 60.94 73.82 36.22
C GLY A 370 60.62 73.08 34.93
N SER A 371 61.54 73.18 33.96
CA SER A 371 61.40 72.55 32.65
C SER A 371 61.69 71.05 32.64
N GLY A 372 62.06 70.46 33.78
CA GLY A 372 62.65 69.13 33.83
C GLY A 372 63.85 69.04 32.88
N ASN A 373 63.86 68.04 32.00
CA ASN A 373 64.87 67.86 30.96
C ASN A 373 64.63 68.72 29.69
N GLY A 374 63.65 69.63 29.71
CA GLY A 374 63.32 70.51 28.60
C GLY A 374 62.48 69.87 27.48
N ARG A 375 62.23 68.56 27.52
CA ARG A 375 61.57 67.83 26.41
C ARG A 375 60.43 66.92 26.87
N THR A 376 60.69 65.97 27.76
CA THR A 376 59.73 64.91 28.14
C THR A 376 59.30 64.99 29.60
N THR A 377 59.92 65.86 30.40
CA THR A 377 59.58 66.02 31.82
C THR A 377 59.27 67.47 32.19
N PHE A 378 58.69 67.66 33.38
CA PHE A 378 58.40 68.94 34.02
C PHE A 378 58.58 68.79 35.54
N SER A 379 58.74 69.88 36.27
CA SER A 379 58.97 69.85 37.72
C SER A 379 57.75 70.31 38.49
N LEU A 380 57.49 69.67 39.63
CA LEU A 380 56.52 70.13 40.62
C LEU A 380 57.02 71.39 41.34
N PRO A 381 56.14 72.18 41.97
CA PRO A 381 56.55 73.15 42.97
C PRO A 381 57.38 72.48 44.08
N ASP A 382 58.43 73.13 44.56
CA ASP A 382 59.05 72.81 45.85
C ASP A 382 58.56 73.80 46.89
N LEU A 383 57.65 73.34 47.76
CA LEU A 383 57.00 74.19 48.77
C LEU A 383 57.47 73.86 50.19
N ARG A 384 58.51 73.04 50.33
CA ARG A 384 59.03 72.63 51.63
C ARG A 384 59.69 73.82 52.33
N GLY A 385 59.14 74.20 53.49
CA GLY A 385 59.65 75.33 54.28
C GLY A 385 59.23 76.71 53.77
N GLU A 386 58.43 76.77 52.70
CA GLU A 386 58.00 78.01 52.08
C GLU A 386 56.65 78.50 52.64
N PHE A 387 56.44 79.82 52.61
CA PHE A 387 55.15 80.44 52.90
C PHE A 387 54.49 80.87 51.59
N LEU A 388 53.25 80.43 51.36
CA LEU A 388 52.50 80.80 50.16
C LEU A 388 51.90 82.20 50.29
N ARG A 389 52.03 82.99 49.23
CA ARG A 389 51.36 84.28 49.07
C ARG A 389 50.35 84.25 47.93
N GLY A 390 49.35 85.12 47.99
CA GLY A 390 48.47 85.37 46.84
C GLY A 390 49.26 85.99 45.68
N TRP A 391 48.98 85.54 44.46
CA TRP A 391 49.52 86.20 43.26
C TRP A 391 48.77 87.51 43.03
N ASP A 392 49.51 88.61 42.83
CA ASP A 392 48.95 89.95 42.68
C ASP A 392 47.97 90.08 41.50
N GLY A 393 48.23 89.35 40.40
CA GLY A 393 47.32 89.29 39.25
C GLY A 393 46.99 90.65 38.60
N GLY A 394 47.80 91.69 38.84
CA GLY A 394 47.58 93.04 38.30
C GLY A 394 46.84 93.99 39.24
N ARG A 395 46.59 93.61 40.51
CA ARG A 395 46.00 94.50 41.51
C ARG A 395 46.93 95.64 41.94
N GLY A 396 48.25 95.44 41.87
CA GLY A 396 49.27 96.43 42.24
C GLY A 396 49.63 96.45 43.73
N ALA A 397 49.23 95.44 44.51
CA ALA A 397 49.60 95.28 45.92
C ALA A 397 50.99 94.65 46.11
N ASP A 398 51.42 93.78 45.19
CA ASP A 398 52.78 93.20 45.15
C ASP A 398 53.37 93.29 43.72
N PRO A 399 53.65 94.52 43.24
CA PRO A 399 54.08 94.75 41.86
C PRO A 399 55.48 94.18 41.60
N GLY A 400 55.70 93.67 40.38
CA GLY A 400 56.99 93.13 39.94
C GLY A 400 57.23 91.65 40.29
N ARG A 401 56.26 90.96 40.90
CA ARG A 401 56.33 89.51 41.14
C ARG A 401 55.56 88.73 40.09
N THR A 402 56.21 87.73 39.49
CA THR A 402 55.59 86.83 38.51
C THR A 402 54.92 85.63 39.20
N PHE A 403 53.92 85.03 38.56
CA PHE A 403 53.26 83.82 39.06
C PHE A 403 54.29 82.70 39.27
N GLY A 404 54.21 81.99 40.39
CA GLY A 404 55.13 80.90 40.74
C GLY A 404 56.56 81.32 41.11
N SER A 405 56.87 82.63 41.14
CA SER A 405 58.21 83.10 41.50
C SER A 405 58.53 82.97 42.98
N TRP A 406 59.68 82.39 43.28
CA TRP A 406 60.25 82.38 44.63
C TRP A 406 60.73 83.77 45.04
N GLN A 407 60.62 84.07 46.33
CA GLN A 407 61.12 85.31 46.91
C GLN A 407 61.93 84.99 48.17
N LYS A 408 63.16 85.50 48.21
CA LYS A 408 63.94 85.60 49.44
C LYS A 408 63.19 86.39 50.52
N GLY A 409 63.39 86.03 51.78
CA GLY A 409 62.86 86.80 52.90
C GLY A 409 63.43 88.22 52.96
N SER A 410 62.87 89.04 53.85
CA SER A 410 63.41 90.37 54.14
C SER A 410 64.45 90.27 55.25
N LEU A 411 65.61 90.90 55.07
CA LEU A 411 66.58 91.06 56.15
C LEU A 411 66.01 92.02 57.19
N ILE A 412 66.16 91.66 58.46
CA ILE A 412 65.87 92.55 59.58
C ILE A 412 67.21 93.00 60.17
N ALA A 413 67.34 94.31 60.37
CA ALA A 413 68.42 94.96 61.10
C ALA A 413 67.82 95.82 62.22
N GLY A 414 68.45 95.81 63.41
CA GLY A 414 68.04 96.68 64.52
C GLY A 414 68.60 98.09 64.35
N ASN A 415 67.83 99.11 64.73
CA ASN A 415 68.27 100.50 64.84
C ASN A 415 68.01 100.99 66.27
N GLU A 416 69.07 101.42 66.96
CA GLU A 416 69.00 102.15 68.22
C GLU A 416 69.20 103.63 67.88
N ASN A 417 68.16 104.44 68.10
CA ASN A 417 68.09 105.82 67.60
C ASN A 417 68.98 106.80 68.39
N THR A 418 70.29 106.57 68.44
CA THR A 418 71.32 107.54 68.80
C THR A 418 72.65 107.17 68.12
N ASP A 419 73.26 108.13 67.45
CA ASP A 419 74.51 108.07 66.68
C ASP A 419 75.51 106.94 67.04
N VAL A 420 75.83 106.11 66.03
CA VAL A 420 77.05 105.29 65.90
C VAL A 420 77.13 104.06 66.83
N GLN A 421 76.45 102.95 66.46
CA GLN A 421 76.97 101.56 66.41
C GLN A 421 75.89 100.53 66.06
N VAL A 422 76.18 99.65 65.09
CA VAL A 422 75.40 98.44 64.84
C VAL A 422 75.75 97.44 65.96
N HIS A 423 74.72 96.79 66.51
CA HIS A 423 74.72 95.65 67.45
C HIS A 423 74.63 95.97 68.95
N ALA A 424 73.42 96.10 69.49
CA ALA A 424 73.11 95.54 70.80
C ALA A 424 71.75 94.80 70.80
N PHE A 425 71.78 93.49 70.53
CA PHE A 425 70.74 92.61 71.06
C PHE A 425 71.08 92.31 72.52
N GLU A 426 70.64 93.17 73.44
CA GLU A 426 70.65 92.83 74.87
C GLU A 426 69.34 92.12 75.26
N ALA A 427 69.04 90.98 74.62
CA ALA A 427 68.02 90.03 75.11
C ALA A 427 68.15 88.65 74.47
N VAL A 428 67.95 87.62 75.31
CA VAL A 428 67.90 86.17 75.05
C VAL A 428 69.14 85.61 74.32
N SER A 429 70.12 85.17 75.10
CA SER A 429 71.21 84.27 74.69
C SER A 429 72.27 84.82 73.72
N ARG A 430 72.24 86.11 73.36
CA ARG A 430 73.21 86.74 72.43
C ARG A 430 73.37 85.97 71.12
N SER A 431 72.31 85.29 70.65
CA SER A 431 72.36 84.46 69.45
C SER A 431 71.13 84.66 68.59
N ARG A 432 71.32 84.64 67.26
CA ARG A 432 70.26 84.68 66.25
C ARG A 432 69.18 83.63 66.53
N ASP A 433 69.59 82.44 66.92
CA ASP A 433 68.70 81.31 67.18
C ASP A 433 67.80 81.58 68.41
N GLY A 434 68.29 82.31 69.41
CA GLY A 434 67.50 82.76 70.56
C GLY A 434 66.41 83.78 70.20
N LEU A 435 66.57 84.51 69.10
CA LEU A 435 65.59 85.44 68.55
C LEU A 435 64.61 84.76 67.57
N GLY A 436 64.78 83.46 67.28
CA GLY A 436 63.97 82.74 66.31
C GLY A 436 64.15 83.23 64.87
N TRP A 437 65.30 83.83 64.57
CA TRP A 437 65.64 84.34 63.24
C TRP A 437 66.29 83.26 62.39
N ASP A 438 65.90 83.21 61.12
CA ASP A 438 66.53 82.31 60.15
C ASP A 438 67.83 82.89 59.64
N ARG A 439 68.79 82.00 59.38
CA ARG A 439 70.06 82.36 58.77
C ARG A 439 69.82 82.78 57.32
N PRO A 440 70.08 84.04 56.94
CA PRO A 440 70.00 84.43 55.54
C PRO A 440 71.15 83.82 54.75
N SER A 441 70.91 83.40 53.51
CA SER A 441 71.99 83.23 52.54
C SER A 441 72.32 84.59 51.95
N ILE A 442 73.53 85.08 52.21
CA ILE A 442 73.87 86.46 51.88
C ILE A 442 74.01 86.69 50.37
N SER A 443 74.30 85.64 49.60
CA SER A 443 74.37 85.69 48.13
C SER A 443 73.05 86.16 47.51
N HIS A 444 71.92 85.96 48.19
CA HIS A 444 70.61 86.39 47.71
C HIS A 444 70.42 87.93 47.77
N TYR A 445 71.25 88.67 48.50
CA TYR A 445 71.08 90.10 48.76
C TYR A 445 72.24 90.92 48.15
N SER A 446 72.20 91.14 46.83
CA SER A 446 73.11 92.03 46.11
C SER A 446 72.87 93.50 46.48
N GLY A 447 73.93 94.31 46.47
CA GLY A 447 73.87 95.74 46.80
C GLY A 447 73.75 96.07 48.29
N ARG A 448 73.84 95.08 49.18
CA ARG A 448 73.92 95.33 50.63
C ARG A 448 75.24 96.03 50.97
N SER A 449 75.21 96.94 51.94
CA SER A 449 76.40 97.49 52.56
C SER A 449 76.22 97.49 54.07
N THR A 450 77.21 96.98 54.76
CA THR A 450 77.31 96.94 56.23
C THR A 450 78.29 98.02 56.65
N TYR A 451 77.83 99.00 57.42
CA TYR A 451 78.69 100.03 58.01
C TYR A 451 78.80 99.79 59.50
N ALA A 452 80.03 99.55 59.96
CA ALA A 452 80.37 99.56 61.38
C ALA A 452 80.96 100.93 61.72
N HIS A 453 80.53 101.48 62.84
CA HIS A 453 80.82 102.84 63.25
C HIS A 453 81.62 102.69 64.56
N THR A 454 82.95 102.55 64.53
CA THR A 454 83.69 102.07 65.72
C THR A 454 84.62 103.12 66.33
N ASN A 455 84.43 103.43 67.63
CA ASN A 455 85.49 104.00 68.49
C ASN A 455 86.29 102.89 69.23
N ILE A 456 86.20 101.63 68.79
CA ILE A 456 86.89 100.48 69.39
C ILE A 456 87.63 99.71 68.28
N VAL A 457 88.87 99.30 68.57
CA VAL A 457 89.80 98.60 67.68
C VAL A 457 89.12 97.38 67.02
N GLN A 458 89.17 97.35 65.69
CA GLN A 458 88.60 96.29 64.85
C GLN A 458 89.28 94.94 65.10
N ALA A 459 88.49 93.92 65.45
CA ALA A 459 88.83 92.53 65.19
C ALA A 459 88.28 92.14 63.80
N GLY A 460 89.13 91.61 62.93
CA GLY A 460 88.75 91.20 61.57
C GLY A 460 87.62 90.16 61.58
N GLY A 461 86.65 90.33 60.66
CA GLY A 461 85.53 89.40 60.47
C GLY A 461 84.13 90.02 60.32
N LEU A 462 83.98 91.35 60.32
CA LEU A 462 82.70 92.06 60.52
C LEU A 462 81.68 92.05 59.36
N TYR A 463 81.75 91.14 58.40
CA TYR A 463 80.91 91.21 57.18
C TYR A 463 80.31 89.87 56.75
N THR A 464 79.96 89.02 57.72
CA THR A 464 79.37 87.69 57.51
C THR A 464 77.86 87.67 57.76
N GLU A 465 77.19 86.60 57.33
CA GLU A 465 75.76 86.29 57.54
C GLU A 465 75.29 86.36 59.01
N ASP A 466 76.21 86.44 59.96
CA ASP A 466 75.94 86.36 61.40
C ASP A 466 75.30 87.64 61.97
N HIS A 467 75.29 88.73 61.19
CA HIS A 467 74.78 90.05 61.59
C HIS A 467 73.33 90.32 61.14
N TYR A 468 72.74 89.40 60.37
CA TYR A 468 71.40 89.53 59.84
C TYR A 468 70.53 88.32 60.20
N GLY A 469 69.24 88.56 60.31
CA GLY A 469 68.23 87.52 60.38
C GLY A 469 67.11 87.75 59.38
N VAL A 470 66.41 86.67 59.06
CA VAL A 470 65.13 86.71 58.34
C VAL A 470 64.07 86.17 59.28
N THR A 471 62.96 86.89 59.44
CA THR A 471 61.80 86.37 60.16
C THR A 471 60.84 85.66 59.22
N ARG A 472 60.32 84.53 59.67
CA ARG A 472 59.19 83.84 59.07
C ARG A 472 57.87 84.21 59.79
N PRO A 473 56.72 84.22 59.11
CA PRO A 473 55.42 84.25 59.80
C PRO A 473 55.30 83.07 60.77
N ARG A 474 54.56 83.23 61.88
CA ARG A 474 54.23 82.09 62.75
C ARG A 474 53.41 81.07 61.95
N ASN A 475 53.90 79.84 61.83
CA ASN A 475 53.27 78.80 61.02
C ASN A 475 53.43 77.40 61.62
N VAL A 476 52.70 76.43 61.04
CA VAL A 476 52.82 74.99 61.32
C VAL A 476 53.11 74.30 60.00
N ALA A 477 54.10 73.40 59.98
CA ALA A 477 54.49 72.67 58.78
C ALA A 477 53.54 71.48 58.56
N LEU A 478 52.73 71.56 57.50
CA LEU A 478 51.92 70.46 56.95
C LEU A 478 52.52 70.02 55.61
N LEU A 479 52.19 68.82 55.13
CA LEU A 479 52.71 68.29 53.87
C LEU A 479 52.01 69.00 52.69
N PRO A 480 52.71 69.81 51.87
CA PRO A 480 52.09 70.41 50.69
C PRO A 480 51.91 69.33 49.63
N CYS A 481 50.68 69.18 49.13
CA CYS A 481 50.35 68.18 48.12
C CYS A 481 49.59 68.81 46.94
N ILE A 482 49.94 68.41 45.72
CA ILE A 482 49.29 68.86 44.48
C ILE A 482 48.48 67.73 43.86
N ARG A 483 47.25 68.02 43.47
CA ARG A 483 46.37 67.04 42.84
C ARG A 483 46.81 66.75 41.41
N TYR A 484 46.96 65.48 41.05
CA TYR A 484 47.36 65.06 39.70
C TYR A 484 46.25 64.36 38.89
N GLN A 485 45.20 63.85 39.56
CA GLN A 485 44.09 63.11 38.94
C GLN A 485 42.74 63.37 39.63
#